data_AF-A0A3D4CQA5-F1
#
_entry.id   AF-A0A3D4CQA5-F1
#
_cell.length_a   1.000
_cell.length_b   1.000
_cell.length_c   1.000
_cell.angle_alpha   90.00
_cell.angle_beta   90.00
_cell.angle_gamma   90.00
#
_symmetry.space_group_name_H-M   'P 1'
#
loop_
_entity.id
_entity.type
_entity.pdbx_description
1 polymer ?
#
loop_
_entity_poly.entity_id
_entity_poly.type
_entity_poly.pdbx_seq_one_letter_code
_entity_poly.pdbx_strand_id
1 'polypeptide(L)'
;MYDPGEVEISEAVVPAPEGDSKLPSAAAILALEGNASSGRTTALRCVMCHRIEGQGVDYGPSLTGWISNQGAERFVQAVLNPSAEIALGYPGSRVRLKGGKEIHGLTLGSKNPLIVQSQGGMVQVIPSGRIETVEPLGRSLMLSADQLGLSAQDVADLLAYARTLK
;
A
#
# COMPACT_ATOMS: atom_id res chain seq x y z
N MET A 1 4.31 26.71 21.31
CA MET A 1 5.16 25.62 21.85
C MET A 1 4.51 24.30 21.45
N TYR A 2 5.29 23.28 21.11
CA TYR A 2 4.78 21.92 20.93
C TYR A 2 4.58 21.30 22.31
N ASP A 3 3.35 20.86 22.65
CA ASP A 3 3.08 20.06 23.85
C ASP A 3 2.96 18.58 23.46
N PRO A 4 3.96 17.74 23.80
CA PRO A 4 3.93 16.32 23.50
C PRO A 4 2.80 15.55 24.20
N GLY A 5 2.22 16.10 25.27
CA GLY A 5 1.15 15.47 26.06
C GLY A 5 -0.22 15.52 25.40
N GLU A 6 -0.48 16.58 24.62
CA GLU A 6 -1.78 16.85 23.99
C GLU A 6 -1.90 16.31 22.56
N VAL A 7 -0.84 15.70 22.03
CA VAL A 7 -0.88 15.12 20.68
C VAL A 7 -1.88 13.97 20.64
N GLU A 8 -2.98 14.19 19.91
CA GLU A 8 -3.96 13.16 19.61
C GLU A 8 -3.38 12.21 18.55
N ILE A 9 -3.43 10.92 18.86
CA ILE A 9 -2.92 9.86 17.98
C ILE A 9 -4.04 8.87 17.74
N SER A 10 -4.37 8.67 16.47
CA SER A 10 -5.40 7.75 15.98
C SER A 10 -4.78 6.40 15.67
N GLU A 11 -5.51 5.33 16.02
CA GLU A 11 -5.17 3.99 15.57
C GLU A 11 -5.35 3.91 14.04
N ALA A 12 -4.37 3.31 13.38
CA ALA A 12 -4.39 3.14 11.93
C ALA A 12 -3.69 1.83 11.59
N VAL A 13 -4.47 0.78 11.38
CA VAL A 13 -3.96 -0.58 11.12
C VAL A 13 -4.33 -1.01 9.71
N VAL A 14 -3.37 -1.60 9.00
CA VAL A 14 -3.63 -2.25 7.72
C VAL A 14 -4.06 -3.68 8.04
N PRO A 15 -5.23 -4.16 7.58
CA PRO A 15 -5.63 -5.55 7.82
C PRO A 15 -4.61 -6.53 7.23
N ALA A 16 -4.37 -7.64 7.91
CA ALA A 16 -3.58 -8.74 7.35
C ALA A 16 -4.39 -9.47 6.27
N PRO A 17 -3.75 -10.00 5.22
CA PRO A 17 -4.44 -10.84 4.24
C PRO A 17 -4.93 -12.14 4.90
N GLU A 18 -6.10 -12.63 4.48
CA GLU A 18 -6.71 -13.88 4.96
C GLU A 18 -6.12 -15.12 4.23
N GLY A 19 -4.79 -15.24 4.22
CA GLY A 19 -4.07 -16.30 3.52
C GLY A 19 -3.75 -15.97 2.05
N ASP A 20 -3.61 -17.02 1.24
CA ASP A 20 -3.30 -16.92 -0.19
C ASP A 20 -4.49 -16.34 -0.98
N SER A 21 -4.19 -15.71 -2.13
CA SER A 21 -5.21 -15.13 -3.00
C SER A 21 -6.21 -16.18 -3.49
N LYS A 22 -7.50 -15.82 -3.51
CA LYS A 22 -8.57 -16.66 -4.07
C LYS A 22 -8.74 -16.46 -5.57
N LEU A 23 -8.03 -15.51 -6.16
CA LEU A 23 -8.05 -15.25 -7.59
C LEU A 23 -7.30 -16.36 -8.36
N PRO A 24 -7.59 -16.56 -9.66
CA PRO A 24 -6.81 -17.44 -10.52
C PRO A 24 -5.33 -17.07 -10.57
N SER A 25 -4.50 -17.99 -11.08
CA SER A 25 -3.08 -17.73 -11.26
C SER A 25 -2.80 -16.51 -12.14
N ALA A 26 -1.62 -15.90 -11.98
CA ALA A 26 -1.22 -14.78 -12.83
C ALA A 26 -1.27 -15.13 -14.32
N ALA A 27 -0.91 -16.36 -14.71
CA ALA A 27 -1.01 -16.83 -16.09
C ALA A 27 -2.46 -16.83 -16.61
N ALA A 28 -3.43 -17.25 -15.78
CA ALA A 28 -4.84 -17.22 -16.15
C ALA A 28 -5.37 -15.79 -16.29
N ILE A 29 -4.96 -14.86 -15.41
CA ILE A 29 -5.32 -13.44 -15.50
C ILE A 29 -4.70 -12.78 -16.73
N LEU A 30 -3.44 -13.09 -17.03
CA LEU A 30 -2.74 -12.57 -18.22
C LEU A 30 -3.37 -13.02 -19.54
N ALA A 31 -4.11 -14.13 -19.54
CA ALA A 31 -4.85 -14.63 -20.69
C ALA A 31 -6.21 -13.94 -20.91
N LEU A 32 -6.69 -13.16 -19.93
CA LEU A 32 -7.92 -12.39 -20.07
C LEU A 32 -7.69 -11.16 -20.96
N GLU A 33 -8.72 -10.80 -21.72
CA GLU A 33 -8.74 -9.53 -22.46
C GLU A 33 -9.11 -8.40 -21.48
N GLY A 34 -8.15 -7.54 -21.18
CA GLY A 34 -8.34 -6.41 -20.27
C GLY A 34 -8.91 -5.17 -20.97
N ASN A 35 -9.80 -4.46 -20.30
CA ASN A 35 -10.36 -3.19 -20.74
C ASN A 35 -9.70 -2.02 -19.99
N ALA A 36 -8.94 -1.18 -20.71
CA ALA A 36 -8.24 -0.05 -20.11
C ALA A 36 -9.17 1.03 -19.51
N SER A 37 -10.40 1.19 -20.01
CA SER A 37 -11.37 2.14 -19.43
C SER A 37 -11.88 1.63 -18.09
N SER A 38 -12.24 0.34 -18.01
CA SER A 38 -12.62 -0.30 -16.74
C SER A 38 -11.44 -0.25 -15.76
N GLY A 39 -10.23 -0.54 -16.26
CA GLY A 39 -9.00 -0.50 -15.48
C GLY A 39 -8.71 0.86 -14.87
N ARG A 40 -8.99 1.94 -15.61
CA ARG A 40 -8.89 3.31 -15.10
C ARG A 40 -9.84 3.56 -13.93
N THR A 41 -11.07 3.03 -14.00
CA THR A 41 -12.03 3.11 -12.88
C THR A 41 -11.56 2.27 -11.69
N THR A 42 -11.08 1.05 -11.93
CA THR A 42 -10.55 0.18 -10.88
C THR A 42 -9.31 0.78 -10.20
N ALA A 43 -8.47 1.50 -10.97
CA ALA A 43 -7.28 2.19 -10.46
C ALA A 43 -7.59 3.31 -9.44
N LEU A 44 -8.85 3.76 -9.34
CA LEU A 44 -9.27 4.65 -8.26
C LEU A 44 -9.11 4.02 -6.86
N ARG A 45 -9.09 2.68 -6.75
CA ARG A 45 -8.75 2.00 -5.49
C ARG A 45 -7.25 2.10 -5.18
N CYS A 46 -6.41 2.18 -6.22
CA CYS A 46 -4.96 2.27 -6.07
C CYS A 46 -4.50 3.67 -5.68
N VAL A 47 -5.18 4.74 -6.12
CA VAL A 47 -4.79 6.13 -5.79
C VAL A 47 -4.92 6.48 -4.30
N MET A 48 -5.64 5.67 -3.52
CA MET A 48 -5.70 5.80 -2.06
C MET A 48 -4.35 5.56 -1.37
N CYS A 49 -3.44 4.87 -2.06
CA CYS A 49 -2.12 4.52 -1.54
C CYS A 49 -0.99 4.94 -2.48
N HIS A 50 -1.19 4.89 -3.80
CA HIS A 50 -0.15 5.11 -4.79
C HIS A 50 -0.38 6.40 -5.59
N ARG A 51 0.70 6.91 -6.18
CA ARG A 51 0.59 7.92 -7.23
C ARG A 51 0.45 7.30 -8.61
N ILE A 52 -0.52 7.79 -9.38
CA ILE A 52 -0.75 7.46 -10.78
C ILE A 52 -0.93 8.78 -11.55
N GLU A 53 -0.04 9.06 -12.50
CA GLU A 53 -0.05 10.29 -13.32
C GLU A 53 -0.15 11.58 -12.48
N GLY A 54 0.54 11.60 -11.33
CA GLY A 54 0.55 12.74 -10.43
C GLY A 54 -0.63 12.83 -9.46
N GLN A 55 -1.64 11.97 -9.58
CA GLN A 55 -2.79 11.88 -8.66
C GLN A 55 -2.58 10.80 -7.60
N GLY A 56 -3.17 10.96 -6.42
CA GLY A 56 -3.06 10.01 -5.30
C GLY A 56 -2.10 10.46 -4.20
N VAL A 57 -1.62 9.53 -3.39
CA VAL A 57 -0.75 9.80 -2.22
C VAL A 57 0.58 9.03 -2.30
N ASP A 58 1.59 9.53 -1.61
CA ASP A 58 2.94 8.93 -1.53
C ASP A 58 3.05 7.90 -0.39
N TYR A 59 2.07 7.00 -0.25
CA TYR A 59 2.09 5.92 0.76
C TYR A 59 2.62 4.59 0.20
N GLY A 60 2.47 4.39 -1.11
CA GLY A 60 3.06 3.33 -1.91
C GLY A 60 3.85 3.93 -3.09
N PRO A 61 4.69 3.13 -3.77
CA PRO A 61 5.48 3.60 -4.90
C PRO A 61 4.62 4.17 -6.03
N SER A 62 5.14 5.16 -6.74
CA SER A 62 4.50 5.62 -7.98
C SER A 62 4.34 4.46 -8.96
N LEU A 63 3.14 4.34 -9.55
CA LEU A 63 2.81 3.30 -10.54
C LEU A 63 2.95 3.79 -11.98
N THR A 64 3.14 5.10 -12.19
CA THR A 64 3.43 5.69 -13.51
C THR A 64 4.68 5.05 -14.12
N GLY A 65 4.56 4.54 -15.35
CA GLY A 65 5.65 3.86 -16.07
C GLY A 65 6.11 2.54 -15.46
N TRP A 66 5.46 2.02 -14.42
CA TRP A 66 5.94 0.84 -13.69
C TRP A 66 5.94 -0.41 -14.56
N ILE A 67 4.91 -0.60 -15.41
CA ILE A 67 4.86 -1.74 -16.34
C ILE A 67 5.99 -1.69 -17.37
N SER A 68 6.34 -0.51 -17.89
CA SER A 68 7.47 -0.36 -18.81
C SER A 68 8.80 -0.81 -18.19
N ASN A 69 8.92 -0.73 -16.86
CA ASN A 69 10.12 -1.11 -16.12
C ASN A 69 10.11 -2.58 -15.63
N GLN A 70 8.96 -3.10 -15.21
CA GLN A 70 8.85 -4.38 -14.50
C GLN A 70 8.14 -5.48 -15.31
N GLY A 71 7.33 -5.12 -16.30
CA GLY A 71 6.58 -6.07 -17.12
C GLY A 71 5.24 -6.53 -16.52
N ALA A 72 4.43 -7.17 -17.36
CA ALA A 72 3.05 -7.53 -17.05
C ALA A 72 2.91 -8.61 -15.97
N GLU A 73 3.75 -9.64 -16.01
CA GLU A 73 3.71 -10.73 -15.03
C GLU A 73 4.03 -10.22 -13.63
N ARG A 74 5.08 -9.41 -13.48
CA ARG A 74 5.42 -8.78 -12.20
C ARG A 74 4.29 -7.90 -11.69
N PHE A 75 3.60 -7.17 -12.57
CA PHE A 75 2.46 -6.33 -12.17
C PHE A 75 1.35 -7.17 -11.56
N VAL A 76 0.92 -8.22 -12.26
CA VAL A 76 -0.14 -9.10 -11.77
C VAL A 76 0.27 -9.77 -10.47
N GLN A 77 1.51 -10.27 -10.38
CA GLN A 77 2.03 -10.89 -9.15
C GLN A 77 2.07 -9.91 -7.98
N ALA A 78 2.50 -8.66 -8.19
CA ALA A 78 2.53 -7.64 -7.13
C ALA A 78 1.12 -7.29 -6.61
N VAL A 79 0.11 -7.31 -7.48
CA VAL A 79 -1.29 -7.06 -7.10
C VAL A 79 -1.89 -8.26 -6.34
N LEU A 80 -1.57 -9.49 -6.74
CA LEU A 80 -2.06 -10.71 -6.08
C LEU A 80 -1.36 -10.98 -4.75
N ASN A 81 -0.04 -10.82 -4.70
CA ASN A 81 0.79 -11.07 -3.53
C ASN A 81 1.75 -9.88 -3.27
N PRO A 82 1.26 -8.79 -2.66
CA PRO A 82 2.07 -7.60 -2.43
C PRO A 82 3.24 -7.81 -1.46
N SER A 83 3.26 -8.91 -0.69
CA SER A 83 4.34 -9.24 0.25
C SER A 83 5.45 -10.08 -0.39
N ALA A 84 5.26 -10.57 -1.62
CA ALA A 84 6.29 -11.35 -2.33
C ALA A 84 7.56 -10.53 -2.60
N GLU A 85 7.39 -9.27 -2.96
CA GLU A 85 8.47 -8.31 -3.17
C GLU A 85 8.00 -6.93 -2.69
N ILE A 86 8.61 -6.42 -1.62
CA ILE A 86 8.33 -5.08 -1.10
C ILE A 86 9.30 -4.09 -1.75
N ALA A 87 8.76 -3.07 -2.40
CA ALA A 87 9.56 -2.05 -3.07
C ALA A 87 10.53 -1.34 -2.10
N LEU A 88 11.73 -1.02 -2.58
CA LEU A 88 12.72 -0.28 -1.82
C LEU A 88 12.13 1.05 -1.31
N GLY A 89 12.31 1.33 -0.02
CA GLY A 89 11.77 2.53 0.63
C GLY A 89 10.33 2.38 1.14
N TYR A 90 9.67 1.24 0.88
CA TYR A 90 8.31 0.95 1.36
C TYR A 90 8.18 -0.21 2.38
N PRO A 91 9.21 -0.62 3.17
CA PRO A 91 8.98 -1.56 4.25
C PRO A 91 8.12 -0.92 5.34
N GLY A 92 6.99 -1.56 5.67
CA GLY A 92 6.11 -1.09 6.73
C GLY A 92 6.70 -1.28 8.12
N SER A 93 6.28 -0.39 9.03
CA SER A 93 6.55 -0.49 10.46
C SER A 93 5.26 -0.67 11.25
N ARG A 94 5.34 -1.41 12.34
CA ARG A 94 4.33 -1.53 13.38
C ARG A 94 4.79 -0.74 14.60
N VAL A 95 4.06 0.31 14.93
CA VAL A 95 4.30 1.15 16.11
C VAL A 95 3.23 0.84 17.15
N ARG A 96 3.63 0.34 18.31
CA ARG A 96 2.74 0.17 19.46
C ARG A 96 2.92 1.34 20.41
N LEU A 97 1.80 1.92 20.86
CA LEU A 97 1.80 2.97 21.86
C LEU A 97 1.58 2.39 23.24
N LYS A 98 2.13 3.03 24.27
CA LYS A 98 1.93 2.66 25.69
C LYS A 98 0.48 2.70 26.17
N GLY A 99 -0.43 3.25 25.36
CA GLY A 99 -1.88 3.26 25.59
C GLY A 99 -2.66 2.16 24.86
N GLY A 100 -1.96 1.19 24.25
CA GLY A 100 -2.56 0.02 23.59
C GLY A 100 -2.94 0.21 22.11
N LYS A 101 -2.93 1.44 21.58
CA LYS A 101 -3.16 1.67 20.16
C LYS A 101 -2.00 1.17 19.30
N GLU A 102 -2.32 0.68 18.10
CA GLU A 102 -1.34 0.25 17.11
C GLU A 102 -1.41 1.11 15.84
N ILE A 103 -0.25 1.36 15.22
CA ILE A 103 -0.15 2.14 14.00
C ILE A 103 0.73 1.38 13.01
N HIS A 104 0.22 1.15 11.80
CA HIS A 104 0.94 0.59 10.67
C HIS A 104 1.23 1.68 9.65
N GLY A 105 2.47 1.79 9.23
CA GLY A 105 2.82 2.80 8.23
C GLY A 105 4.30 2.86 7.89
N LEU A 106 4.64 3.83 7.05
CA LEU A 106 6.01 4.18 6.71
C LEU A 106 6.55 5.15 7.76
N THR A 107 7.72 4.86 8.31
CA THR A 107 8.44 5.81 9.15
C THR A 107 9.20 6.79 8.27
N LEU A 108 8.82 8.08 8.28
CA LEU A 108 9.41 9.12 7.44
C LEU A 108 10.75 9.67 7.98
N GLY A 109 11.23 9.12 9.09
CA GLY A 109 12.50 9.47 9.68
C GLY A 109 12.72 8.70 10.98
N SER A 110 13.97 8.70 11.44
CA SER A 110 14.42 8.04 12.66
C SER A 110 14.61 9.00 13.84
N LYS A 111 14.15 10.24 13.72
CA LYS A 111 14.33 11.30 14.73
C LYS A 111 13.10 11.44 15.62
N ASN A 112 13.32 11.89 16.85
CA ASN A 112 12.26 12.20 17.83
C ASN A 112 11.66 13.58 17.53
N PRO A 113 10.33 13.73 17.38
CA PRO A 113 9.28 12.70 17.44
C PRO A 113 9.21 11.84 16.18
N LEU A 114 8.79 10.57 16.33
CA LEU A 114 8.64 9.65 15.21
C LEU A 114 7.50 10.12 14.30
N ILE A 115 7.75 10.20 12.99
CA ILE A 115 6.73 10.55 12.01
C ILE A 115 6.33 9.30 11.25
N VAL A 116 5.04 8.96 11.30
CA VAL A 116 4.50 7.78 10.60
C VAL A 116 3.44 8.23 9.61
N GLN A 117 3.61 7.84 8.35
CA GLN A 117 2.59 7.95 7.32
C GLN A 117 1.83 6.63 7.24
N SER A 118 0.52 6.67 7.42
CA SER A 118 -0.40 5.52 7.37
C SER A 118 -1.25 5.57 6.10
N GLN A 119 -2.11 4.56 5.91
CA GLN A 119 -3.02 4.44 4.77
C GLN A 119 -3.80 5.75 4.51
N GLY A 120 -4.03 6.06 3.23
CA GLY A 120 -4.71 7.30 2.83
C GLY A 120 -3.85 8.56 2.95
N GLY A 121 -2.56 8.42 3.28
CA GLY A 121 -1.64 9.54 3.44
C GLY A 121 -1.73 10.22 4.81
N MET A 122 -2.39 9.61 5.80
CA MET A 122 -2.48 10.14 7.16
C MET A 122 -1.09 10.20 7.80
N VAL A 123 -0.61 11.41 8.11
CA VAL A 123 0.68 11.60 8.79
C VAL A 123 0.45 11.91 10.26
N GLN A 124 1.06 11.11 11.14
CA GLN A 124 1.00 11.29 12.59
C GLN A 124 2.40 11.55 13.15
N VAL A 125 2.49 12.54 14.04
CA VAL A 125 3.71 12.83 14.81
C VAL A 125 3.55 12.17 16.17
N ILE A 126 4.39 11.20 16.47
CA ILE A 126 4.29 10.38 17.67
C ILE A 126 5.45 10.75 18.62
N PRO A 127 5.15 11.37 19.78
CA PRO A 127 6.17 11.63 20.79
C PRO A 127 6.80 10.31 21.26
N SER A 128 8.12 10.27 21.36
CA SER A 128 8.86 9.06 21.73
C SER A 128 8.49 8.52 23.10
N GLY A 129 8.08 9.41 24.03
CA GLY A 129 7.58 9.02 25.34
C GLY A 129 6.28 8.19 25.29
N ARG A 130 5.51 8.28 24.20
CA ARG A 130 4.24 7.55 23.97
C ARG A 130 4.44 6.20 23.27
N ILE A 131 5.61 5.98 22.66
CA ILE A 131 5.95 4.74 21.94
C ILE A 131 6.35 3.66 22.94
N GLU A 132 5.80 2.47 22.76
CA GLU A 132 6.21 1.25 23.43
C GLU A 132 7.23 0.49 22.57
N THR A 133 6.88 0.19 21.32
CA THR A 133 7.77 -0.48 20.36
C THR A 133 7.63 0.08 18.95
N VAL A 134 8.71 -0.04 18.18
CA VAL A 134 8.71 0.12 16.72
C VAL A 134 9.36 -1.13 16.14
N GLU A 135 8.61 -1.88 15.35
CA GLU A 135 9.06 -3.15 14.77
C GLU A 135 8.79 -3.16 13.27
N PRO A 136 9.56 -3.90 12.47
CA PRO A 136 9.17 -4.20 11.10
C PRO A 136 7.78 -4.85 11.07
N LEU A 137 6.92 -4.45 10.14
CA LEU A 137 5.59 -5.04 10.00
C LEU A 137 5.65 -6.52 9.57
N GLY A 138 6.72 -6.92 8.87
CA GLY A 138 6.94 -8.29 8.41
C GLY A 138 6.10 -8.71 7.19
N ARG A 139 5.30 -7.79 6.64
CA ARG A 139 4.49 -7.93 5.42
C ARG A 139 4.31 -6.58 4.76
N SER A 140 3.75 -6.57 3.55
CA SER A 140 3.45 -5.33 2.83
C SER A 140 2.34 -4.51 3.51
N LEU A 141 2.44 -3.19 3.37
CA LEU A 141 1.35 -2.25 3.68
C LEU A 141 0.32 -2.19 2.54
N MET A 142 0.67 -2.67 1.35
CA MET A 142 -0.24 -2.74 0.22
C MET A 142 -1.25 -3.87 0.44
N LEU A 143 -2.53 -3.54 0.26
CA LEU A 143 -3.61 -4.50 0.30
C LEU A 143 -3.56 -5.42 -0.93
N SER A 144 -3.86 -6.71 -0.75
CA SER A 144 -3.98 -7.66 -1.87
C SER A 144 -5.22 -7.38 -2.71
N ALA A 145 -5.27 -7.98 -3.90
CA ALA A 145 -6.45 -7.98 -4.76
C ALA A 145 -7.72 -8.41 -4.01
N ASP A 146 -7.65 -9.47 -3.19
CA ASP A 146 -8.78 -9.96 -2.39
C ASP A 146 -9.24 -8.94 -1.35
N GLN A 147 -8.32 -8.31 -0.62
CA GLN A 147 -8.63 -7.28 0.37
C GLN A 147 -9.24 -6.03 -0.26
N LEU A 148 -8.84 -5.73 -1.50
CA LEU A 148 -9.42 -4.66 -2.29
C LEU A 148 -10.73 -5.06 -2.98
N GLY A 149 -11.18 -6.31 -2.86
CA GLY A 149 -12.39 -6.81 -3.52
C GLY A 149 -12.30 -6.77 -5.04
N LEU A 150 -11.14 -7.11 -5.59
CA LEU A 150 -10.91 -7.19 -7.04
C LEU A 150 -11.21 -8.61 -7.55
N SER A 151 -11.81 -8.69 -8.73
CA SER A 151 -11.92 -9.92 -9.50
C SER A 151 -10.70 -10.16 -10.38
N ALA A 152 -10.60 -11.35 -10.98
CA ALA A 152 -9.59 -11.64 -12.00
C ALA A 152 -9.64 -10.65 -13.18
N GLN A 153 -10.86 -10.28 -13.62
CA GLN A 153 -11.06 -9.32 -14.69
C GLN A 153 -10.63 -7.91 -14.28
N ASP A 154 -10.88 -7.51 -13.04
CA ASP A 154 -10.40 -6.22 -12.52
C ASP A 154 -8.88 -6.10 -12.59
N VAL A 155 -8.15 -7.19 -12.29
CA VAL A 155 -6.68 -7.21 -12.37
C VAL A 155 -6.21 -7.16 -13.84
N ALA A 156 -6.89 -7.85 -14.76
CA ALA A 156 -6.61 -7.77 -16.19
C ALA A 156 -6.88 -6.37 -16.76
N ASP A 157 -7.97 -5.74 -16.33
CA ASP A 157 -8.35 -4.38 -16.68
C ASP A 157 -7.34 -3.37 -16.16
N LEU A 158 -6.92 -3.50 -14.89
CA LEU A 158 -5.83 -2.70 -14.29
C LEU A 158 -4.54 -2.82 -15.10
N LEU A 159 -4.17 -4.03 -15.50
CA LEU A 159 -2.99 -4.26 -16.34
C LEU A 159 -3.13 -3.55 -17.70
N ALA A 160 -4.30 -3.64 -18.33
CA ALA A 160 -4.58 -2.96 -19.60
C ALA A 160 -4.48 -1.43 -19.45
N TYR A 161 -5.00 -0.85 -18.38
CA TYR A 161 -4.84 0.58 -18.08
C TYR A 161 -3.39 0.94 -17.78
N ALA A 162 -2.71 0.17 -16.93
CA ALA A 162 -1.34 0.44 -16.52
C ALA A 162 -0.36 0.41 -17.71
N ARG A 163 -0.63 -0.37 -18.77
CA ARG A 163 0.12 -0.35 -20.04
C ARG A 163 -0.01 0.97 -20.80
N THR A 164 -1.04 1.77 -20.52
CA THR A 164 -1.22 3.10 -21.12
C THR A 164 -0.44 4.20 -20.39
N LEU A 165 0.01 3.92 -19.16
CA LEU A 165 0.78 4.84 -18.33
C LEU A 165 2.23 4.85 -18.79
N LYS A 166 2.71 6.03 -19.20
CA LYS A 166 4.10 6.24 -19.63
C LYS A 166 5.04 6.42 -18.44
#